data_AF-A0A2V8TAJ2-F1
#
_entry.id   AF-A0A2V8TAJ2-F1
#
_cell.length_a   1.000
_cell.length_b   1.000
_cell.length_c   1.000
_cell.angle_alpha   90.00
_cell.angle_beta   90.00
_cell.angle_gamma   90.00
#
_symmetry.space_group_name_H-M   'P 1'
#
loop_
_entity.id
_entity.type
_entity.pdbx_description
1 polymer ?
#
loop_
_entity_poly.entity_id
_entity_poly.type
_entity_poly.pdbx_seq_one_letter_code
_entity_poly.pdbx_strand_id
1 'polypeptide(L)'
;MSAPVYFQRGLGLGEAVRPQIVGDYHSELVEKLRSRGHGVDIGAGKRRTTVRLAEEFGFCYGVERAVDYAYQTRQRFPDCNIYITGEIIHNPGVNGRLREMGIRFLDGSGEAPWKL
;
A
#
# COMPACT_ATOMS: atom_id res chain seq x y z
N MET A 1 -5.87 33.26 11.62
CA MET A 1 -5.84 32.07 10.74
C MET A 1 -4.58 31.29 11.09
N SER A 2 -4.70 30.16 11.79
CA SER A 2 -3.54 29.31 12.07
C SER A 2 -3.01 28.69 10.78
N ALA A 3 -1.70 28.67 10.62
CA ALA A 3 -1.05 28.04 9.47
C ALA A 3 -1.49 26.56 9.35
N PRO A 4 -1.67 26.02 8.14
CA PRO A 4 -2.02 24.63 7.95
C PRO A 4 -0.94 23.74 8.59
N VAL A 5 -1.34 22.87 9.51
CA VAL A 5 -0.44 21.91 10.14
C VAL A 5 -0.07 20.87 9.08
N TYR A 6 1.07 21.08 8.43
CA TYR A 6 1.57 20.18 7.41
C TYR A 6 2.35 19.05 8.08
N PHE A 7 1.72 17.88 8.21
CA PHE A 7 2.33 16.72 8.86
C PHE A 7 3.35 16.05 7.92
N GLN A 8 4.59 16.55 7.90
CA GLN A 8 5.66 15.98 7.05
C GLN A 8 6.09 14.55 7.45
N ARG A 9 5.67 14.03 8.62
CA ARG A 9 6.15 12.76 9.21
C ARG A 9 5.05 11.74 9.57
N GLY A 10 3.98 11.60 8.80
CA GLY A 10 2.90 10.71 9.23
C GLY A 10 1.96 11.36 10.25
N LEU A 11 1.07 10.57 10.83
CA LEU A 11 0.27 10.90 12.02
C LEU A 11 0.92 10.36 13.31
N GLY A 12 2.21 9.99 13.25
CA GLY A 12 2.97 9.46 14.38
C GLY A 12 2.61 8.02 14.76
N LEU A 13 1.94 7.28 13.87
CA LEU A 13 1.48 5.90 14.11
C LEU A 13 2.16 4.85 13.21
N GLY A 14 3.27 5.20 12.56
CA GLY A 14 3.97 4.33 11.62
C GLY A 14 4.33 2.96 12.20
N GLU A 15 4.95 2.93 13.39
CA GLU A 15 5.28 1.66 14.06
C GLU A 15 4.05 0.81 14.39
N ALA A 16 2.92 1.44 14.71
CA ALA A 16 1.68 0.73 15.04
C ALA A 16 1.05 0.07 13.81
N VAL A 17 1.14 0.68 12.63
CA VAL A 17 0.55 0.15 11.40
C VAL A 17 1.50 -0.72 10.58
N ARG A 18 2.82 -0.61 10.83
CA ARG A 18 3.86 -1.35 10.11
C ARG A 18 3.60 -2.87 10.04
N PRO A 19 3.20 -3.57 11.13
CA PRO A 19 2.95 -5.00 11.05
C PRO A 19 1.86 -5.37 10.05
N GLN A 20 0.80 -4.56 9.96
CA GLN A 20 -0.29 -4.77 9.03
C GLN A 20 0.17 -4.55 7.58
N ILE A 21 0.89 -3.46 7.32
CA ILE A 21 1.43 -3.14 5.98
C ILE A 21 2.40 -4.24 5.50
N VAL A 22 3.28 -4.73 6.39
CA VAL A 22 4.18 -5.84 6.09
C VAL A 22 3.38 -7.10 5.78
N GLY A 23 2.36 -7.43 6.58
CA GLY A 23 1.49 -8.58 6.31
C GLY A 23 0.77 -8.50 4.96
N ASP A 24 0.35 -7.31 4.55
CA ASP A 24 -0.43 -7.12 3.33
C ASP A 24 0.44 -7.09 2.05
N TYR A 25 1.72 -6.71 2.13
CA TYR A 25 2.55 -6.48 0.92
C TYR A 25 3.92 -7.17 0.89
N HIS A 26 4.34 -7.84 1.97
CA HIS A 26 5.60 -8.60 1.98
C HIS A 26 5.45 -9.97 1.31
N SER A 27 6.52 -10.46 0.68
CA SER A 27 6.53 -11.79 0.04
C SER A 27 7.82 -12.55 0.35
N GLU A 28 7.69 -13.71 1.00
CA GLU A 28 8.84 -14.59 1.28
C GLU A 28 9.55 -15.07 0.00
N LEU A 29 8.80 -15.25 -1.09
CA LEU A 29 9.37 -15.62 -2.39
C LEU A 29 10.31 -14.53 -2.92
N VAL A 30 9.88 -13.28 -2.82
CA VAL A 30 10.70 -12.12 -3.21
C VAL A 30 11.98 -12.07 -2.40
N GLU A 31 11.90 -12.20 -1.07
CA GLU A 31 13.09 -12.21 -0.20
C GLU A 31 14.04 -13.35 -0.52
N LYS A 32 13.49 -14.52 -0.83
CA LYS A 32 14.29 -15.68 -1.27
C LYS A 32 14.98 -15.44 -2.62
N LEU A 33 14.35 -14.72 -3.54
CA LEU A 33 14.97 -14.36 -4.83
C LEU A 33 16.06 -13.29 -4.65
N ARG A 34 15.81 -12.27 -3.82
CA ARG A 34 16.81 -11.22 -3.51
C ARG A 34 18.07 -11.81 -2.86
N SER A 35 17.90 -12.65 -1.85
CA SER A 35 19.02 -13.31 -1.15
C SER A 35 19.84 -14.27 -2.03
N ARG A 36 19.33 -14.63 -3.22
CA ARG A 36 20.01 -15.49 -4.21
C ARG A 36 20.63 -14.71 -5.37
N GLY A 37 20.73 -13.39 -5.27
CA GLY A 37 21.26 -12.56 -6.35
C GLY A 37 20.25 -12.31 -7.46
N HIS A 38 18.96 -12.19 -7.10
CA HIS A 38 17.88 -11.78 -8.00
C HIS A 38 17.58 -12.79 -9.12
N GLY A 39 17.89 -14.06 -8.90
CA GLY A 39 17.63 -15.11 -9.87
C GLY A 39 17.50 -16.50 -9.24
N VAL A 40 16.73 -17.36 -9.89
CA VAL A 40 16.68 -18.79 -9.57
C VAL A 40 16.45 -19.62 -10.82
N ASP A 41 17.17 -20.73 -10.92
CA ASP A 41 16.89 -21.78 -11.90
C ASP A 41 15.93 -22.81 -11.30
N ILE A 42 14.89 -23.14 -12.05
CA ILE A 42 13.87 -24.13 -11.69
C ILE A 42 13.93 -25.26 -12.72
N GLY A 43 14.02 -26.51 -12.24
CA GLY A 43 14.18 -27.69 -13.08
C GLY A 43 15.62 -27.99 -13.49
N ALA A 44 15.81 -28.98 -14.37
CA ALA A 44 17.13 -29.44 -14.81
C ALA A 44 17.16 -29.81 -16.30
N GLY A 45 18.36 -29.82 -16.89
CA GLY A 45 18.59 -30.18 -18.29
C GLY A 45 17.79 -29.31 -19.27
N LYS A 46 17.13 -29.95 -20.25
CA LYS A 46 16.32 -29.26 -21.28
C LYS A 46 15.06 -28.58 -20.75
N ARG A 47 14.67 -28.81 -19.48
CA ARG A 47 13.50 -28.20 -18.84
C ARG A 47 13.87 -27.14 -17.79
N ARG A 48 15.10 -26.61 -17.85
CA ARG A 48 15.53 -25.53 -16.95
C ARG A 48 14.85 -24.21 -17.36
N THR A 49 14.19 -23.57 -16.40
CA THR A 49 13.64 -22.22 -16.53
C THR A 49 14.33 -21.30 -15.53
N THR A 50 14.86 -20.18 -16.01
CA THR A 50 15.46 -19.15 -15.17
C THR A 50 14.45 -18.06 -14.90
N VAL A 51 14.16 -17.79 -13.63
CA VAL A 51 13.38 -16.63 -13.19
C VAL A 51 14.35 -15.56 -12.72
N ARG A 52 14.24 -14.34 -13.25
CA ARG A 52 15.01 -13.18 -12.82
C ARG A 52 14.09 -12.13 -12.23
N LEU A 53 14.50 -11.59 -11.10
CA LEU A 53 13.83 -10.47 -10.45
C LEU A 53 14.58 -9.19 -10.81
N ALA A 54 13.86 -8.11 -11.11
CA ALA A 54 14.50 -6.81 -11.27
C ALA A 54 15.14 -6.39 -9.94
N GLU A 55 16.26 -5.66 -9.98
CA GLU A 55 16.90 -5.12 -8.77
C GLU A 55 16.02 -4.04 -8.14
N GLU A 56 15.52 -3.14 -9.00
CA GLU A 56 14.60 -2.07 -8.64
C GLU A 56 13.17 -2.43 -9.02
N PHE A 57 12.37 -2.81 -8.02
CA PHE A 57 10.93 -3.03 -8.16
C PHE A 57 10.23 -2.86 -6.82
N GLY A 58 8.92 -2.63 -6.87
CA GLY A 58 8.06 -2.47 -5.70
C GLY A 58 7.45 -1.07 -5.63
N PHE A 59 7.09 -0.65 -4.42
CA PHE A 59 6.55 0.69 -4.18
C PHE A 59 7.67 1.72 -4.24
N CYS A 60 7.39 2.84 -4.93
CA CYS A 60 8.25 4.01 -4.80
C CYS A 60 7.92 4.74 -3.50
N TYR A 61 8.83 5.57 -3.03
CA TYR A 61 8.69 6.35 -1.80
C TYR A 61 7.34 7.10 -1.68
N GLY A 62 6.84 7.68 -2.78
CA GLY A 62 5.55 8.38 -2.77
C GLY A 62 4.37 7.45 -2.49
N VAL A 63 4.42 6.24 -3.06
CA VAL A 63 3.39 5.21 -2.84
C VAL A 63 3.44 4.67 -1.42
N GLU A 64 4.63 4.35 -0.91
CA GLU A 64 4.81 3.87 0.47
C GLU A 64 4.22 4.86 1.47
N ARG A 65 4.50 6.15 1.29
CA ARG A 65 3.96 7.21 2.13
C ARG A 65 2.45 7.34 2.05
N ALA A 66 1.88 7.29 0.84
CA ALA A 66 0.43 7.40 0.68
C ALA A 66 -0.29 6.24 1.40
N VAL A 67 0.20 5.01 1.22
CA VAL A 67 -0.34 3.82 1.88
C VAL A 67 -0.18 3.92 3.40
N ASP A 68 1.00 4.30 3.88
CA ASP A 68 1.26 4.49 5.31
C ASP A 68 0.31 5.52 5.94
N TYR A 69 0.10 6.67 5.30
CA TYR A 69 -0.88 7.65 5.76
C TYR A 69 -2.31 7.11 5.81
N ALA A 70 -2.75 6.33 4.82
CA ALA A 70 -4.09 5.77 4.80
C ALA A 70 -4.32 4.82 5.99
N TYR A 71 -3.34 3.96 6.28
CA TYR A 71 -3.39 3.05 7.42
C TYR A 71 -3.37 3.82 8.75
N GLN A 72 -2.45 4.77 8.89
CA GLN A 72 -2.37 5.59 10.10
C GLN A 72 -3.65 6.41 10.33
N THR A 73 -4.27 6.93 9.26
CA THR A 73 -5.52 7.69 9.36
C THR A 73 -6.64 6.78 9.84
N ARG A 74 -6.74 5.57 9.29
CA ARG A 74 -7.73 4.60 9.76
C ARG A 74 -7.54 4.24 11.22
N GLN A 75 -6.30 3.97 11.63
CA GLN A 75 -5.94 3.63 13.01
C GLN A 75 -6.21 4.79 13.98
N ARG A 76 -5.90 6.02 13.58
CA ARG A 76 -6.05 7.22 14.43
C ARG A 76 -7.50 7.59 14.67
N PHE A 77 -8.35 7.42 13.67
CA PHE A 77 -9.72 7.92 13.66
C PHE A 77 -10.73 6.80 13.42
N PRO A 78 -10.75 5.71 14.19
CA PRO A 78 -11.50 4.49 13.85
C PRO A 78 -12.99 4.73 13.54
N ASP A 79 -13.61 5.70 14.22
CA ASP A 79 -15.06 5.99 14.09
C ASP A 79 -15.39 7.04 13.02
N CYS A 80 -14.39 7.64 12.39
CA CYS A 80 -14.61 8.68 11.38
C CYS A 80 -14.80 8.07 9.99
N ASN A 81 -15.63 8.71 9.17
CA ASN A 81 -15.66 8.42 7.74
C ASN A 81 -14.39 8.97 7.07
N ILE A 82 -13.62 8.10 6.43
CA ILE A 82 -12.40 8.47 5.68
C ILE A 82 -12.71 8.32 4.20
N TYR A 83 -12.36 9.36 3.43
CA TYR A 83 -12.59 9.42 2.00
C TYR A 83 -11.28 9.65 1.24
N ILE A 84 -11.13 8.95 0.12
CA ILE A 84 -10.07 9.18 -0.87
C ILE A 84 -10.74 9.51 -2.21
N THR A 85 -10.31 10.56 -2.88
CA THR A 85 -10.76 10.88 -4.25
C THR A 85 -10.05 9.99 -5.26
N GLY A 86 -10.81 9.36 -6.15
CA GLY A 86 -10.31 8.48 -7.21
C GLY A 86 -9.76 7.17 -6.66
N GLU A 87 -8.46 6.96 -6.85
CA GLU A 87 -7.70 5.85 -6.29
C GLU A 87 -6.50 6.41 -5.51
N ILE A 88 -6.02 5.68 -4.50
CA ILE A 88 -4.79 6.12 -3.81
C ILE A 88 -3.57 5.94 -4.71
N ILE A 89 -3.56 4.83 -5.44
CA ILE A 89 -2.61 4.42 -6.47
C ILE A 89 -3.35 3.52 -7.45
N HIS A 90 -2.86 3.39 -8.69
CA HIS A 90 -3.43 2.48 -9.70
C HIS A 90 -3.08 1.01 -9.41
N ASN A 91 -3.47 0.52 -8.24
CA ASN A 91 -3.32 -0.86 -7.80
C ASN A 91 -4.65 -1.31 -7.17
N PRO A 92 -5.43 -2.16 -7.86
CA PRO A 92 -6.74 -2.58 -7.36
C PRO A 92 -6.65 -3.36 -6.04
N GLY A 93 -5.56 -4.09 -5.80
CA GLY A 93 -5.32 -4.81 -4.54
C GLY A 93 -5.16 -3.87 -3.35
N VAL A 94 -4.35 -2.81 -3.51
CA VAL A 94 -4.19 -1.78 -2.47
C VAL A 94 -5.51 -1.05 -2.21
N ASN A 95 -6.20 -0.63 -3.26
CA ASN A 95 -7.50 0.04 -3.11
C ASN A 95 -8.55 -0.88 -2.46
N GLY A 96 -8.56 -2.17 -2.83
CA GLY A 96 -9.41 -3.20 -2.23
C GLY A 96 -9.17 -3.30 -0.71
N ARG A 97 -7.91 -3.40 -0.30
CA ARG A 97 -7.55 -3.50 1.11
C ARG A 97 -7.99 -2.28 1.92
N LEU A 98 -7.83 -1.08 1.37
CA LEU A 98 -8.30 0.14 2.02
C LEU A 98 -9.84 0.19 2.14
N ARG A 99 -10.57 -0.34 1.14
CA ARG A 99 -12.03 -0.47 1.23
C ARG A 99 -12.46 -1.44 2.32
N GLU A 100 -11.77 -2.57 2.46
CA GLU A 100 -12.01 -3.54 3.54
C GLU A 100 -11.78 -2.92 4.92
N MET A 101 -10.85 -1.96 5.02
CA MET A 101 -10.63 -1.15 6.22
C MET A 101 -11.68 -0.04 6.42
N GLY A 102 -12.71 0.05 5.57
CA GLY A 102 -13.77 1.04 5.68
C GLY A 102 -13.42 2.43 5.15
N ILE A 103 -12.35 2.55 4.35
CA ILE A 103 -12.05 3.79 3.62
C ILE A 103 -12.89 3.83 2.34
N ARG A 104 -13.59 4.94 2.12
CA ARG A 104 -14.52 5.12 1.00
C ARG A 104 -13.82 5.88 -0.11
N PHE A 105 -14.09 5.51 -1.36
CA PHE A 105 -13.50 6.18 -2.52
C PHE A 105 -14.58 7.00 -3.24
N LEU A 106 -14.24 8.23 -3.61
CA LEU A 106 -15.11 9.14 -4.36
C LEU A 106 -14.67 9.12 -5.82
N ASP A 107 -15.52 8.67 -6.72
CA ASP A 107 -15.21 8.47 -8.15
C ASP A 107 -15.52 9.69 -9.03
N GLY A 108 -15.98 10.79 -8.44
CA GLY A 108 -16.33 12.01 -9.17
C GLY A 108 -17.63 11.93 -9.97
N SER A 109 -18.41 10.84 -9.84
CA SER A 109 -19.71 10.67 -10.50
C SER A 109 -20.82 11.58 -9.96
N GLY A 110 -20.54 12.39 -8.94
CA GLY A 110 -21.50 13.36 -8.38
C GLY A 110 -22.49 12.77 -7.38
N GLU A 111 -22.50 11.45 -7.16
CA GLU A 111 -23.22 10.85 -6.03
C GLU A 111 -22.37 10.96 -4.76
N ALA A 112 -22.43 12.13 -4.12
CA ALA A 112 -21.95 12.24 -2.76
C ALA A 112 -22.83 11.35 -1.84
N PRO A 113 -22.25 10.43 -1.04
CA PRO A 113 -23.02 9.53 -0.18
C PRO A 113 -23.69 10.23 1.03
N TRP A 114 -23.73 11.57 1.07
CA TRP A 114 -24.25 12.38 2.17
C TRP A 114 -25.53 13.15 1.84
N LYS A 115 -26.43 12.60 1.03
CA LYS A 115 -27.83 13.08 1.07
C LYS A 115 -28.42 12.75 2.44
N LEU A 116 -28.29 13.72 3.36
CA LEU A 116 -29.12 13.88 4.56
C LEU A 116 -30.56 14.21 4.13
#